data_AF-A0A960U7V9-F1
#
_entry.id   AF-A0A960U7V9-F1
#
_cell.length_a   1.000
_cell.length_b   1.000
_cell.length_c   1.000
_cell.angle_alpha   90.00
_cell.angle_beta   90.00
_cell.angle_gamma   90.00
#
_symmetry.space_group_name_H-M   'P 1'
#
loop_
_entity.id
_entity.type
_entity.pdbx_description
1 polymer ?
#
loop_
_entity_poly.entity_id
_entity_poly.type
_entity_poly.pdbx_seq_one_letter_code
_entity_poly.pdbx_strand_id
1 'polypeptide(L)'
;MNENRILFLTGLRRVGKTSLMKLMIHHLLKKGIKPKNIFYISMDDYLFKNNSIHEILTLYRKICKIKSEEKSYLFFDEITYKNEYEIQL
;
A
#
# COMPACT_ATOMS: atom_id res chain seq x y z
N MET A 1 15.67 -12.59 8.40
CA MET A 1 14.27 -12.26 8.73
C MET A 1 13.61 -11.56 7.54
N ASN A 2 13.10 -12.35 6.59
CA ASN A 2 12.19 -11.89 5.54
C ASN A 2 10.80 -12.35 5.98
N GLU A 3 10.20 -11.62 6.92
CA GLU A 3 8.81 -11.86 7.31
C GLU A 3 7.94 -10.85 6.56
N ASN A 4 6.91 -11.37 5.88
CA ASN A 4 5.82 -10.54 5.40
C ASN A 4 5.10 -9.98 6.63
N ARG A 5 5.35 -8.71 6.93
CA ARG A 5 4.75 -8.03 8.08
C ARG A 5 3.71 -7.04 7.59
N ILE A 6 2.53 -7.11 8.21
CA ILE A 6 1.49 -6.09 8.08
C ILE A 6 1.60 -5.20 9.32
N LEU A 7 1.65 -3.89 9.11
CA LEU A 7 1.68 -2.90 10.18
C LEU A 7 0.46 -1.99 10.05
N PHE A 8 -0.36 -1.96 11.09
CA PHE A 8 -1.46 -1.01 11.18
C PHE A 8 -1.00 0.26 11.89
N LEU A 9 -1.17 1.40 11.21
CA LEU A 9 -0.93 2.72 11.78
C LEU A 9 -2.27 3.35 12.14
N THR A 10 -2.65 3.28 13.43
CA THR A 10 -3.93 3.80 13.92
C THR A 10 -3.74 5.12 14.67
N GLY A 11 -4.82 5.91 14.78
CA GLY A 11 -4.81 7.19 15.48
C GLY A 11 -5.86 8.16 14.94
N LEU A 12 -6.05 9.29 15.61
CA LEU A 12 -7.07 10.29 15.26
C LEU A 12 -6.81 10.94 13.89
N ARG A 13 -7.83 11.59 13.33
CA ARG A 13 -7.68 12.36 12.08
C ARG A 13 -6.67 13.50 12.31
N ARG A 14 -5.82 13.78 11.31
CA ARG A 14 -4.80 14.87 11.32
C ARG A 14 -3.63 14.70 12.30
N VAL A 15 -3.41 13.52 12.89
CA VAL A 15 -2.20 13.23 13.70
C VAL A 15 -0.94 12.97 12.85
N GLY A 16 -1.02 13.11 11.53
CA GLY A 16 0.14 12.99 10.64
C GLY A 16 0.42 11.58 10.08
N LYS A 17 -0.54 10.65 10.14
CA LYS A 17 -0.37 9.27 9.64
C LYS A 17 0.02 9.20 8.16
N THR A 18 -0.75 9.86 7.28
CA THR A 18 -0.44 9.96 5.84
C THR A 18 0.93 10.60 5.61
N SER A 19 1.29 11.62 6.40
CA SER A 19 2.61 12.27 6.32
C SER A 19 3.72 11.29 6.67
N LEU A 20 3.54 10.48 7.72
CA LEU A 20 4.49 9.44 8.10
C LEU A 20 4.64 8.38 6.99
N MET A 21 3.54 7.92 6.38
CA MET A 21 3.59 7.01 5.24
C MET A 21 4.41 7.60 4.08
N LYS A 22 4.16 8.86 3.72
CA LYS A 22 4.92 9.56 2.66
C LYS A 22 6.40 9.71 3.00
N LEU A 23 6.73 10.00 4.26
CA LEU A 23 8.13 10.04 4.73
C LEU A 23 8.80 8.66 4.66
N MET A 24 8.07 7.58 4.96
CA MET A 24 8.56 6.21 4.79
C MET A 24 8.81 5.86 3.32
N ILE A 25 7.90 6.23 2.41
CA ILE A 25 8.07 6.06 0.97
C ILE A 25 9.33 6.80 0.50
N HIS A 26 9.50 8.06 0.91
CA HIS A 26 10.68 8.86 0.59
C HIS A 26 11.98 8.20 1.08
N HIS A 27 11.95 7.65 2.30
CA HIS A 27 13.09 6.91 2.85
C HIS A 27 13.43 5.65 2.05
N LEU A 28 12.43 4.89 1.61
CA LEU A 28 12.62 3.70 0.77
C LEU A 28 13.23 4.05 -0.59
N LEU A 29 12.75 5.14 -1.21
CA LEU A 29 13.31 5.66 -2.46
C LEU A 29 14.78 6.07 -2.27
N LYS A 30 15.11 6.78 -1.18
CA LYS A 30 16.50 7.14 -0.85
C LYS A 30 17.40 5.93 -0.62
N LYS A 31 16.86 4.79 -0.18
CA LYS A 31 17.59 3.52 -0.05
C LYS A 31 17.77 2.76 -1.38
N GLY A 32 17.33 3.32 -2.50
CA GLY A 32 17.46 2.71 -3.82
C GLY A 32 16.40 1.65 -4.14
N ILE A 33 15.32 1.58 -3.35
CA ILE A 33 14.19 0.74 -3.74
C ILE A 33 13.56 1.33 -5.01
N LYS A 34 13.37 0.48 -6.01
CA LYS A 34 12.80 0.90 -7.30
C LYS A 34 11.38 1.46 -7.07
N PRO A 35 11.02 2.62 -7.66
CA PRO A 35 9.70 3.22 -7.48
C PRO A 35 8.54 2.27 -7.82
N LYS A 36 8.69 1.43 -8.85
CA LYS A 36 7.69 0.42 -9.24
C LYS A 36 7.42 -0.65 -8.17
N ASN A 37 8.30 -0.78 -7.17
CA ASN A 37 8.17 -1.71 -6.06
C ASN A 37 7.53 -1.04 -4.83
N ILE A 38 7.14 0.23 -4.92
CA ILE A 38 6.50 0.97 -3.84
C ILE A 38 5.11 1.39 -4.33
N PHE A 39 4.09 0.76 -3.77
CA PHE A 39 2.70 1.02 -4.08
C PHE A 39 2.07 1.87 -2.97
N TYR A 40 1.38 2.94 -3.35
CA TYR A 40 0.59 3.77 -2.45
C TYR A 40 -0.79 3.96 -3.06
N ILE A 41 -1.82 3.81 -2.23
CA ILE A 41 -3.21 4.08 -2.61
C ILE A 41 -3.99 4.65 -1.44
N SER A 42 -4.91 5.57 -1.74
CA SER A 42 -5.94 6.03 -0.83
C SER A 42 -7.20 5.19 -1.06
N MET A 43 -7.64 4.42 -0.07
CA MET A 43 -8.75 3.47 -0.23
C MET A 43 -10.13 4.13 -0.15
N ASP A 44 -10.18 5.42 0.19
CA ASP A 44 -11.37 6.27 0.17
C ASP A 44 -11.67 6.89 -1.20
N ASP A 45 -10.79 6.69 -2.20
CA ASP A 45 -11.02 7.12 -3.58
C ASP A 45 -12.13 6.27 -4.23
N TYR A 46 -13.17 6.95 -4.72
CA TYR A 46 -14.37 6.35 -5.31
C TYR A 46 -14.06 5.42 -6.50
N LEU A 47 -12.97 5.68 -7.23
CA LEU A 47 -12.56 4.85 -8.37
C LEU A 47 -12.32 3.38 -7.99
N PHE A 48 -11.93 3.12 -6.75
CA PHE A 48 -11.57 1.78 -6.27
C PHE A 48 -12.63 1.12 -5.39
N LYS A 49 -13.78 1.78 -5.20
CA LYS A 49 -14.87 1.32 -4.32
C LYS A 49 -15.28 -0.13 -4.62
N ASN A 50 -15.43 -0.45 -5.91
CA ASN A 50 -15.91 -1.75 -6.38
C ASN A 50 -14.81 -2.78 -6.61
N ASN A 51 -13.52 -2.41 -6.51
CA ASN A 51 -12.41 -3.33 -6.76
C ASN A 51 -11.85 -3.91 -5.47
N SER A 52 -11.64 -5.23 -5.40
CA SER A 52 -10.96 -5.83 -4.26
C SER A 52 -9.49 -5.37 -4.18
N ILE A 53 -8.91 -5.43 -2.99
CA ILE A 53 -7.47 -5.14 -2.81
C ILE A 53 -6.64 -6.06 -3.71
N HIS A 54 -7.04 -7.33 -3.82
CA HIS A 54 -6.38 -8.32 -4.68
C HIS A 54 -6.41 -7.91 -6.17
N GLU A 55 -7.55 -7.45 -6.68
CA GLU A 55 -7.69 -6.97 -8.06
C GLU A 55 -6.79 -5.76 -8.33
N ILE A 56 -6.80 -4.78 -7.43
CA ILE A 56 -5.98 -3.57 -7.53
C ILE A 56 -4.49 -3.93 -7.59
N LEU A 57 -4.03 -4.78 -6.67
CA LEU A 57 -2.63 -5.21 -6.61
C LEU A 57 -2.22 -6.05 -7.82
N THR A 58 -3.12 -6.91 -8.31
CA THR A 58 -2.90 -7.73 -9.51
C THR A 58 -2.73 -6.85 -10.74
N LEU A 59 -3.61 -5.85 -10.90
CA LEU A 59 -3.53 -4.88 -11.99
C LEU A 59 -2.23 -4.06 -11.90
N TYR A 60 -1.88 -3.57 -10.71
CA TYR A 60 -0.65 -2.81 -10.50
C TYR A 60 0.60 -3.64 -10.87
N ARG A 61 0.70 -4.89 -10.38
CA ARG A 61 1.82 -5.79 -10.72
C ARG A 61 1.93 -6.03 -12.22
N LYS A 62 0.79 -6.21 -12.90
CA LYS A 62 0.73 -6.41 -14.35
C LYS A 62 1.22 -5.18 -15.12
N ILE A 63 0.72 -3.99 -14.77
CA ILE A 63 1.11 -2.72 -15.42
C ILE A 63 2.60 -2.43 -15.20
N CYS A 64 3.09 -2.61 -13.99
CA CYS A 64 4.48 -2.32 -13.61
C CYS A 64 5.46 -3.46 -13.93
N LYS A 65 4.99 -4.58 -14.49
CA LYS A 65 5.80 -5.78 -14.80
C LYS A 65 6.66 -6.20 -13.60
N ILE A 66 6.04 -6.28 -12.44
CA ILE A 66 6.70 -6.71 -11.19
C ILE A 66 6.69 -8.23 -11.17
N LYS A 67 7.87 -8.85 -11.07
CA LYS A 67 7.96 -10.31 -10.94
C LYS A 67 7.53 -10.76 -9.56
N SER A 68 7.05 -12.00 -9.44
CA SER A 68 6.55 -12.55 -8.18
C SER A 68 7.62 -12.60 -7.08
N GLU A 69 8.89 -12.79 -7.44
CA GLU A 69 10.03 -12.78 -6.52
C GLU A 69 10.50 -11.36 -6.10
N GLU A 70 10.01 -10.29 -6.76
CA GLU A 70 10.40 -8.93 -6.43
C GLU A 70 9.69 -8.45 -5.15
N LYS A 71 10.47 -8.10 -4.13
CA LYS A 71 9.95 -7.49 -2.89
C LYS A 71 9.22 -6.17 -3.21
N SER A 72 8.01 -6.04 -2.69
CA SER A 72 7.18 -4.84 -2.84
C SER A 72 6.79 -4.27 -1.48
N TYR A 73 6.65 -2.95 -1.39
CA TYR A 73 6.16 -2.22 -0.22
C TYR A 73 4.79 -1.66 -0.56
N LEU A 74 3.77 -2.01 0.21
CA LEU A 74 2.38 -1.62 -0.03
C LEU A 74 1.93 -0.67 1.08
N PHE A 75 1.43 0.50 0.69
CA PHE A 75 0.90 1.52 1.59
C PHE A 75 -0.57 1.76 1.25
N PHE A 76 -1.46 1.42 2.19
CA PHE A 76 -2.90 1.65 2.07
C PHE A 76 -3.29 2.74 3.06
N ASP A 77 -3.68 3.91 2.56
CA ASP A 77 -4.25 4.97 3.39
C ASP A 77 -5.77 4.80 3.48
N GLU A 78 -6.35 5.15 4.64
CA GLU A 78 -7.80 5.06 4.91
C GLU A 78 -8.40 3.67 4.59
N ILE A 79 -7.66 2.58 4.83
CA ILE A 79 -8.04 1.19 4.51
C ILE A 79 -9.42 0.78 5.07
N THR A 80 -9.85 1.40 6.16
CA THR A 80 -11.16 1.17 6.79
C THR A 80 -12.36 1.54 5.89
N TYR A 81 -12.14 2.30 4.81
CA TYR A 81 -13.17 2.55 3.79
C TYR A 81 -13.48 1.31 2.92
N LYS A 82 -12.61 0.29 2.97
CA LYS A 82 -12.82 -0.96 2.24
C LYS A 82 -13.45 -2.00 3.16
N ASN A 83 -14.67 -2.41 2.86
CA ASN A 83 -15.31 -3.52 3.57
C ASN A 83 -14.48 -4.79 3.45
N GLU A 84 -14.42 -5.57 4.54
CA GLU A 84 -13.72 -6.87 4.59
C GLU A 84 -12.24 -6.78 4.22
N TYR A 85 -11.60 -5.63 4.45
CA TYR A 85 -10.17 -5.47 4.19
C TYR A 85 -9.32 -6.49 4.96
N GLU A 86 -9.78 -6.93 6.13
CA GLU A 86 -9.09 -7.89 6.99
C GLU A 86 -9.00 -9.30 6.39
N ILE A 87 -9.95 -9.67 5.52
CA ILE A 87 -9.97 -10.97 4.82
C ILE A 87 -9.10 -10.90 3.55
N GLN A 88 -8.90 -9.69 3.01
CA GLN A 88 -8.19 -9.45 1.75
C GLN A 88 -6.68 -9.20 1.93
N LEU A 89 -6.22 -9.00 3.18
CA LEU A 89 -4.82 -8.74 3.55
C LEU A 89 -4.12 -10.02 4.03
#